data_AF-A0A9J5Z7L0-F1
#
_entry.id   AF-A0A9J5Z7L0-F1
#
_cell.length_a   1.000
_cell.length_b   1.000
_cell.length_c   1.000
_cell.angle_alpha   90.00
_cell.angle_beta   90.00
_cell.angle_gamma   90.00
#
_symmetry.space_group_name_H-M   'P 1'
#
loop_
_entity.id
_entity.type
_entity.pdbx_description
1 polymer ?
#
loop_
_entity_poly.entity_id
_entity_poly.type
_entity_poly.pdbx_seq_one_letter_code
_entity_poly.pdbx_strand_id
1 'polypeptide(L)'
;MANIDIAGIMKDLPNDGRIPKTKIVCTLGPSSRTVPMLEKLLRAGMNVARFNFSHGTHEYHQETLDNLKIAMQNTQILCAVMLDTKGPEIRTGFLTDGKPIQLKEGQEITVSTDYTIKGNEEMISMSYKKLVVDLKPGNTILCADGTITLTVLSCDPPSGTVRCRCENTATLGERKNVNLPGVVVDLPTLTRRIKKIY
;
A
#
# COMPACT_ATOMS: atom_id res chain seq x y z
N MET A 1 -3.94 -25.52 25.28
CA MET A 1 -2.95 -24.55 25.79
C MET A 1 -1.62 -24.85 25.11
N ALA A 2 -0.88 -23.83 24.68
CA ALA A 2 0.50 -24.06 24.25
C ALA A 2 1.30 -24.49 25.49
N ASN A 3 2.04 -25.60 25.41
CA ASN A 3 2.97 -25.98 26.45
C ASN A 3 4.18 -25.05 26.37
N ILE A 4 4.15 -23.98 27.15
CA ILE A 4 5.23 -23.01 27.22
C ILE A 4 6.24 -23.50 28.26
N ASP A 5 7.46 -23.76 27.82
CA ASP A 5 8.59 -24.14 28.67
C ASP A 5 9.53 -22.93 28.82
N ILE A 6 9.59 -22.38 30.04
CA ILE A 6 10.46 -21.24 30.38
C ILE A 6 11.94 -21.62 30.19
N ALA A 7 12.32 -22.86 30.48
CA ALA A 7 13.69 -23.32 30.28
C ALA A 7 14.04 -23.42 28.78
N GLY A 8 13.05 -23.74 27.93
CA GLY A 8 13.19 -23.74 26.48
C GLY A 8 13.35 -22.33 25.89
N ILE A 9 12.70 -21.32 26.49
CA ILE A 9 12.81 -19.92 26.07
C ILE A 9 14.18 -19.33 26.41
N MET A 10 14.73 -19.69 27.58
CA MET A 10 16.01 -19.18 28.07
C MET A 10 17.24 -19.87 27.43
N LYS A 11 17.03 -20.95 26.66
CA LYS A 11 18.11 -21.61 25.93
C LYS A 11 18.36 -20.88 24.62
N ASP A 12 19.64 -20.82 24.23
CA ASP A 12 19.99 -20.46 22.86
C ASP A 12 19.26 -21.39 21.89
N LEU A 13 18.76 -20.81 20.79
CA LEU A 13 18.09 -21.58 19.76
C LEU A 13 19.05 -22.68 19.28
N PRO A 14 18.67 -23.96 19.37
CA PRO A 14 19.54 -25.03 18.96
C PRO A 14 19.79 -24.90 17.45
N ASN A 15 21.06 -24.92 17.04
CA ASN A 15 21.45 -25.07 15.65
C ASN A 15 21.35 -26.56 15.24
N ASP A 16 20.17 -27.16 15.47
CA ASP A 16 19.88 -28.58 15.29
C ASP A 16 19.39 -28.92 13.87
N GLY A 17 19.54 -27.98 12.94
CA GLY A 17 19.10 -28.13 11.56
C GLY A 17 17.58 -28.13 11.38
N ARG A 18 16.78 -27.85 12.43
CA ARG A 18 15.34 -27.68 12.27
C ARG A 18 15.05 -26.46 11.41
N ILE A 19 14.38 -26.71 10.28
CA ILE A 19 13.95 -25.67 9.37
C ILE A 19 12.59 -25.13 9.86
N PRO A 20 12.43 -23.80 10.03
CA PRO A 20 11.15 -23.20 10.32
C PRO A 20 10.08 -23.67 9.32
N LYS A 21 8.93 -24.11 9.83
CA LYS A 21 7.81 -24.52 8.97
C LYS A 21 7.16 -23.33 8.27
N THR A 22 7.16 -22.18 8.93
CA THR A 22 6.66 -20.91 8.42
C THR A 22 7.48 -20.47 7.21
N LYS A 23 6.80 -20.10 6.12
CA LYS A 23 7.45 -19.62 4.90
C LYS A 23 7.64 -18.11 4.93
N ILE A 24 8.74 -17.64 4.33
CA ILE A 24 9.13 -16.24 4.32
C ILE A 24 8.93 -15.66 2.92
N VAL A 25 8.16 -14.59 2.83
CA VAL A 25 7.98 -13.77 1.63
C VAL A 25 8.87 -12.54 1.75
N CYS A 26 9.75 -12.30 0.79
CA CYS A 26 10.60 -11.11 0.76
C CYS A 26 10.22 -10.22 -0.43
N THR A 27 9.98 -8.93 -0.17
CA THR A 27 9.78 -7.95 -1.25
C THR A 27 11.13 -7.54 -1.82
N LEU A 28 11.33 -7.73 -3.13
CA LEU A 28 12.57 -7.35 -3.79
C LEU A 28 12.53 -5.88 -4.22
N GLY A 29 13.65 -5.20 -4.02
CA GLY A 29 13.80 -3.77 -4.27
C GLY A 29 15.26 -3.39 -4.53
N PRO A 30 15.58 -2.07 -4.59
CA PRO A 30 16.91 -1.59 -4.96
C PRO A 30 18.05 -2.16 -4.11
N SER A 31 17.80 -2.40 -2.82
CA SER A 31 18.78 -2.95 -1.87
C SER A 31 18.90 -4.49 -1.90
N SER A 32 18.00 -5.20 -2.57
CA SER A 32 17.85 -6.66 -2.47
C SER A 32 17.79 -7.40 -3.81
N ARG A 33 18.17 -6.74 -4.92
CA ARG A 33 18.05 -7.28 -6.28
C ARG A 33 19.33 -7.81 -6.93
N THR A 34 20.49 -7.60 -6.29
CA THR A 34 21.77 -8.09 -6.83
C THR A 34 21.92 -9.58 -6.56
N VAL A 35 22.58 -10.32 -7.46
CA VAL A 35 22.80 -11.77 -7.30
C VAL A 35 23.41 -12.11 -5.94
N PRO A 36 24.50 -11.47 -5.46
CA PRO A 36 25.10 -11.83 -4.17
C PRO A 36 24.17 -11.59 -2.98
N MET A 37 23.30 -10.58 -3.05
CA MET A 37 22.33 -10.32 -1.99
C MET A 37 21.19 -11.34 -2.03
N LEU A 38 20.69 -11.69 -3.21
CA LEU A 38 19.66 -12.71 -3.39
C LEU A 38 20.13 -14.07 -2.88
N GLU A 39 21.38 -14.45 -3.13
CA GLU A 39 21.96 -15.67 -2.57
C GLU A 39 21.96 -15.67 -1.03
N LYS A 40 22.31 -14.53 -0.41
CA LYS A 40 22.23 -14.36 1.05
C LYS A 40 20.80 -14.52 1.55
N LEU A 41 19.82 -13.93 0.86
CA LEU A 41 18.40 -14.02 1.21
C LEU A 41 17.88 -15.46 1.09
N LEU A 42 18.26 -16.20 0.03
CA LEU A 42 17.90 -17.61 -0.14
C LEU A 42 18.44 -18.46 1.01
N ARG A 43 19.73 -18.29 1.35
CA ARG A 43 20.37 -19.02 2.48
C ARG A 43 19.79 -18.62 3.84
N ALA A 44 19.35 -17.37 3.98
CA ALA A 44 18.68 -16.87 5.18
C ALA A 44 17.21 -17.36 5.31
N GLY A 45 16.66 -18.03 4.29
CA GLY A 45 15.35 -18.68 4.37
C GLY A 45 14.24 -18.05 3.52
N MET A 46 14.54 -17.13 2.60
CA MET A 46 13.55 -16.62 1.65
C MET A 46 12.93 -17.77 0.84
N ASN A 47 11.59 -17.87 0.82
CA ASN A 47 10.87 -18.90 0.07
C ASN A 47 10.08 -18.33 -1.11
N VAL A 48 9.64 -17.07 -1.01
CA VAL A 48 8.89 -16.39 -2.07
C VAL A 48 9.49 -15.00 -2.31
N ALA A 49 9.82 -14.70 -3.55
CA ALA A 49 10.21 -13.38 -4.01
C ALA A 49 8.97 -12.60 -4.48
N ARG A 50 8.61 -11.55 -3.75
CA ARG A 50 7.51 -10.64 -4.06
C ARG A 50 7.99 -9.48 -4.93
N PHE A 51 7.40 -9.34 -6.11
CA PHE A 51 7.61 -8.23 -7.04
C PHE A 51 6.45 -7.26 -6.94
N ASN A 52 6.68 -6.08 -6.35
CA ASN A 52 5.65 -5.08 -6.16
C ASN A 52 5.53 -4.16 -7.38
N PHE A 53 4.52 -4.38 -8.23
CA PHE A 53 4.28 -3.61 -9.45
C PHE A 53 3.64 -2.23 -9.22
N SER A 54 3.38 -1.83 -7.97
CA SER A 54 3.10 -0.43 -7.63
C SER A 54 4.30 0.47 -7.94
N HIS A 55 5.51 -0.10 -7.95
CA HIS A 55 6.78 0.58 -8.20
C HIS A 55 7.58 -0.13 -9.29
N GLY A 56 8.61 0.53 -9.82
CA GLY A 56 9.50 -0.03 -10.85
C GLY A 56 8.87 -0.10 -12.24
N THR A 57 9.72 -0.41 -13.23
CA THR A 57 9.34 -0.67 -14.62
C THR A 57 9.34 -2.17 -14.90
N HIS A 58 8.86 -2.59 -16.07
CA HIS A 58 8.89 -4.01 -16.44
C HIS A 58 10.34 -4.50 -16.58
N GLU A 59 11.22 -3.68 -17.15
CA GLU A 59 12.65 -3.96 -17.31
C GLU A 59 13.33 -4.15 -15.96
N TYR A 60 13.00 -3.29 -14.98
CA TYR A 60 13.50 -3.39 -13.62
C TYR A 60 13.11 -4.72 -12.94
N HIS A 61 11.85 -5.13 -13.11
CA HIS A 61 11.36 -6.39 -12.55
C HIS A 61 11.93 -7.60 -13.31
N GLN A 62 12.11 -7.49 -14.63
CA GLN A 62 12.72 -8.53 -15.45
C GLN A 62 14.18 -8.77 -15.06
N GLU A 63 14.99 -7.71 -14.93
CA GLU A 63 16.38 -7.80 -14.45
C GLU A 63 16.45 -8.48 -13.08
N THR A 64 15.54 -8.11 -12.18
CA THR A 64 15.47 -8.70 -10.83
C THR A 64 15.10 -10.19 -10.88
N LEU A 65 14.20 -10.59 -11.77
CA LEU A 65 13.83 -11.99 -11.99
C LEU A 65 15.01 -12.81 -12.55
N ASP A 66 15.76 -12.25 -13.50
CA ASP A 66 16.90 -12.93 -14.08
C ASP A 66 18.05 -13.08 -13.08
N ASN A 67 18.30 -12.06 -12.25
CA ASN A 67 19.22 -12.17 -11.12
C ASN A 67 18.78 -13.24 -10.10
N LEU A 68 17.48 -13.34 -9.81
CA LEU A 68 16.95 -14.38 -8.92
C LEU A 68 17.18 -15.78 -9.49
N LYS A 69 16.98 -15.99 -10.80
CA LYS A 69 17.27 -17.28 -11.45
C LYS A 69 18.74 -17.67 -11.29
N ILE A 70 19.67 -16.73 -11.50
CA ILE A 70 21.11 -16.97 -11.30
C ILE A 70 21.39 -17.34 -9.84
N ALA A 71 20.85 -16.59 -8.88
CA ALA A 71 21.04 -16.87 -7.45
C ALA A 71 20.48 -18.25 -7.05
N MET A 72 19.32 -18.66 -7.59
CA MET A 72 18.76 -20.00 -7.37
C MET A 72 19.65 -21.09 -7.95
N GLN A 73 20.22 -20.90 -9.14
CA GLN A 73 21.20 -21.82 -9.73
C GLN A 73 22.48 -21.92 -8.89
N ASN A 74 23.01 -20.80 -8.39
CA ASN A 74 24.24 -20.81 -7.59
C ASN A 74 24.05 -21.46 -6.21
N THR A 75 22.87 -21.30 -5.61
CA THR A 75 22.58 -21.81 -4.26
C THR A 75 21.93 -23.19 -4.23
N GLN A 76 21.33 -23.62 -5.35
CA GLN A 76 20.47 -24.80 -5.44
C GLN A 76 19.24 -24.73 -4.52
N ILE A 77 18.78 -23.51 -4.18
CA ILE A 77 17.60 -23.26 -3.36
C ILE A 77 16.49 -22.71 -4.26
N LEU A 78 15.34 -23.38 -4.28
CA LEU A 78 14.17 -22.94 -5.03
C LEU A 78 13.44 -21.81 -4.30
N CYS A 79 12.96 -20.82 -5.08
CA CYS A 79 12.16 -19.70 -4.60
C CYS A 79 10.97 -19.49 -5.54
N ALA A 80 9.77 -19.40 -4.99
CA ALA A 80 8.59 -19.05 -5.77
C ALA A 80 8.60 -17.56 -6.13
N VAL A 81 8.01 -17.20 -7.26
CA VAL A 81 7.86 -15.80 -7.68
C VAL A 81 6.40 -15.40 -7.50
N MET A 82 6.18 -14.30 -6.81
CA MET A 82 4.87 -13.71 -6.60
C MET A 82 4.82 -12.31 -7.20
N LEU A 83 3.94 -12.12 -8.17
CA LEU A 83 3.64 -10.82 -8.73
C LEU A 83 2.54 -10.16 -7.90
N ASP A 84 2.85 -9.00 -7.32
CA ASP A 84 1.89 -8.20 -6.58
C ASP A 84 1.44 -7.01 -7.42
N THR A 85 0.16 -7.02 -7.80
CA THR A 85 -0.42 -6.00 -8.65
C THR A 85 -0.70 -4.73 -7.86
N LYS A 86 -0.60 -3.57 -8.52
CA LYS A 86 -0.91 -2.27 -7.90
C LYS A 86 -2.35 -2.14 -7.35
N GLY A 87 -3.28 -2.98 -7.80
CA GLY A 87 -4.68 -2.91 -7.41
C GLY A 87 -5.37 -1.58 -7.77
N PRO A 88 -6.68 -1.47 -7.52
CA PRO A 88 -7.37 -0.19 -7.55
C PRO A 88 -7.00 0.64 -6.31
N GLU A 89 -6.42 1.83 -6.52
CA GLU A 89 -6.05 2.74 -5.43
C GLU A 89 -6.87 4.03 -5.53
N ILE A 90 -7.42 4.49 -4.40
CA ILE A 90 -7.94 5.84 -4.26
C ILE A 90 -6.82 6.73 -3.71
N ARG A 91 -6.65 7.92 -4.29
CA ARG A 91 -5.63 8.88 -3.85
C ARG A 91 -6.20 10.28 -3.72
N THR A 92 -5.63 11.06 -2.81
CA THR A 92 -5.84 12.52 -2.78
C THR A 92 -5.20 13.20 -3.99
N GLY A 93 -5.66 14.39 -4.34
CA GLY A 93 -5.15 15.16 -5.46
C GLY A 93 -3.82 15.86 -5.22
N PHE A 94 -3.54 16.82 -6.09
CA PHE A 94 -2.45 17.78 -5.93
C PHE A 94 -2.87 18.89 -4.99
N LEU A 95 -1.90 19.57 -4.38
CA LEU A 95 -2.11 20.69 -3.47
C LEU A 95 -1.64 21.99 -4.11
N THR A 96 -2.17 23.10 -3.63
CA THR A 96 -1.78 24.44 -4.06
C THR A 96 -0.29 24.63 -3.77
N ASP A 97 0.43 25.13 -4.78
CA ASP A 97 1.89 25.29 -4.76
C ASP A 97 2.70 24.01 -4.46
N GLY A 98 2.08 22.83 -4.51
CA GLY A 98 2.70 21.54 -4.14
C GLY A 98 3.09 21.44 -2.66
N LYS A 99 2.59 22.34 -1.81
CA LYS A 99 2.95 22.37 -0.39
C LYS A 99 1.99 21.51 0.42
N PRO A 100 2.49 20.76 1.43
CA PRO A 100 1.62 20.08 2.38
C PRO A 100 0.74 21.08 3.13
N ILE A 101 -0.52 20.70 3.35
CA ILE A 101 -1.50 21.50 4.08
C ILE A 101 -1.69 20.95 5.49
N GLN A 102 -2.00 21.83 6.44
CA GLN A 102 -2.24 21.41 7.82
C GLN A 102 -3.74 21.30 8.07
N LEU A 103 -4.20 20.10 8.37
CA LEU A 103 -5.58 19.86 8.76
C LEU A 103 -5.70 19.90 10.28
N LYS A 104 -6.69 20.62 10.79
CA LYS A 104 -6.96 20.77 12.22
C LYS A 104 -8.17 19.93 12.62
N GLU A 105 -8.11 19.35 13.81
CA GLU A 105 -9.25 18.66 14.40
C GLU A 105 -10.49 19.57 14.49
N GLY A 106 -11.66 19.02 14.18
CA GLY A 106 -12.95 19.72 14.21
C GLY A 106 -13.24 20.60 13.00
N GLN A 107 -12.26 20.90 12.15
CA GLN A 107 -12.51 21.73 10.97
C GLN A 107 -13.31 20.96 9.91
N GLU A 108 -14.13 21.68 9.14
CA GLU A 108 -14.80 21.13 7.96
C GLU A 108 -13.91 21.29 6.72
N ILE A 109 -13.93 20.27 5.87
CA ILE A 109 -13.23 20.24 4.60
C ILE A 109 -14.13 19.64 3.52
N THR A 110 -14.04 20.18 2.31
CA THR A 110 -14.76 19.67 1.15
C THR A 110 -13.87 18.75 0.33
N VAL A 111 -14.38 17.57 -0.01
CA VAL A 111 -13.71 16.61 -0.90
C VAL A 111 -14.43 16.60 -2.24
N SER A 112 -13.75 17.03 -3.29
CA SER A 112 -14.25 17.00 -4.66
C SER A 112 -13.82 15.73 -5.40
N THR A 113 -14.66 15.27 -6.32
CA THR A 113 -14.32 14.20 -7.29
C THR A 113 -13.65 14.74 -8.56
N ASP A 114 -13.57 16.06 -8.72
CA ASP A 114 -12.78 16.71 -9.77
C ASP A 114 -11.30 16.70 -9.40
N TYR A 115 -10.58 15.75 -9.99
CA TYR A 115 -9.16 15.53 -9.73
C TYR A 115 -8.23 16.58 -10.36
N THR A 116 -8.77 17.56 -11.10
CA THR A 116 -8.00 18.69 -11.63
C THR A 116 -7.81 19.81 -10.60
N ILE A 117 -8.64 19.84 -9.56
CA ILE A 117 -8.58 20.81 -8.47
C ILE A 117 -7.29 20.61 -7.67
N LYS A 118 -6.53 21.70 -7.53
CA LYS A 118 -5.41 21.80 -6.58
C LYS A 118 -5.97 22.18 -5.22
N GLY A 119 -5.83 21.28 -4.24
CA GLY A 119 -6.43 21.44 -2.93
C GLY A 119 -5.72 22.45 -2.03
N ASN A 120 -6.41 22.85 -0.97
CA ASN A 120 -5.95 23.67 0.14
C ASN A 120 -6.62 23.17 1.44
N GLU A 121 -6.51 23.93 2.53
CA GLU A 121 -7.08 23.59 3.84
C GLU A 121 -8.61 23.44 3.85
N GLU A 122 -9.31 24.05 2.88
CA GLU A 122 -10.78 24.07 2.80
C GLU A 122 -11.34 23.04 1.81
N MET A 123 -10.60 22.73 0.75
CA MET A 123 -11.03 21.81 -0.29
C MET A 123 -9.87 20.95 -0.81
N ILE A 124 -10.09 19.65 -0.93
CA ILE A 124 -9.18 18.70 -1.58
C ILE A 124 -9.92 17.89 -2.65
N SER A 125 -9.19 17.22 -3.52
CA SER A 125 -9.76 16.30 -4.51
C SER A 125 -9.35 14.85 -4.23
N MET A 126 -10.16 13.90 -4.68
CA MET A 126 -9.87 12.46 -4.62
C MET A 126 -10.11 11.79 -5.97
N SER A 127 -9.30 10.77 -6.29
CA SER A 127 -9.31 10.13 -7.61
C SER A 127 -10.55 9.26 -7.88
N TYR A 128 -11.37 8.99 -6.87
CA TYR A 128 -12.53 8.09 -6.99
C TYR A 128 -13.79 8.85 -7.42
N LYS A 129 -14.18 8.72 -8.69
CA LYS A 129 -15.33 9.46 -9.24
C LYS A 129 -16.68 9.11 -8.61
N LYS A 130 -16.84 7.88 -8.12
CA LYS A 130 -18.08 7.42 -7.47
C LYS A 130 -18.14 7.74 -5.98
N LEU A 131 -17.15 8.47 -5.44
CA LEU A 131 -17.05 8.80 -4.02
C LEU A 131 -18.35 9.39 -3.44
N VAL A 132 -18.98 10.32 -4.16
CA VAL A 132 -20.24 10.98 -3.73
C VAL A 132 -21.46 10.06 -3.73
N VAL A 133 -21.41 8.97 -4.49
CA VAL A 133 -22.52 8.00 -4.62
C VAL A 133 -22.39 6.90 -3.57
N ASP A 134 -21.15 6.46 -3.32
CA ASP A 134 -20.89 5.31 -2.47
C ASP A 134 -20.76 5.68 -0.98
N LEU A 135 -20.47 6.96 -0.68
CA LEU A 135 -20.43 7.46 0.69
C LEU A 135 -21.81 7.89 1.19
N LYS A 136 -21.96 7.81 2.51
CA LYS A 136 -23.11 8.29 3.27
C LYS A 136 -22.63 9.09 4.49
N PRO A 137 -23.44 10.04 4.99
CA PRO A 137 -23.18 10.68 6.28
C PRO A 137 -22.87 9.67 7.38
N GLY A 138 -21.83 9.95 8.17
CA GLY A 138 -21.30 9.08 9.20
C GLY A 138 -20.24 8.07 8.72
N ASN A 139 -19.99 7.92 7.41
CA ASN A 139 -18.87 7.11 6.94
C ASN A 139 -17.53 7.76 7.28
N THR A 140 -16.51 6.91 7.41
CA THR A 140 -15.12 7.32 7.67
C THR A 140 -14.31 7.27 6.39
N ILE A 141 -13.50 8.29 6.17
CA ILE A 141 -12.48 8.33 5.12
C ILE A 141 -11.12 8.41 5.82
N LEU A 142 -10.23 7.47 5.49
CA LEU A 142 -8.88 7.42 6.03
C LEU A 142 -7.89 7.85 4.95
N CYS A 143 -7.09 8.88 5.21
CA CYS A 143 -6.07 9.39 4.30
C CYS A 143 -4.66 9.16 4.88
N ALA A 144 -3.67 9.01 3.99
CA ALA A 144 -2.26 8.83 4.35
C ALA A 144 -2.05 7.67 5.36
N ASP A 145 -2.40 6.45 4.93
CA ASP A 145 -2.30 5.22 5.73
C ASP A 145 -3.08 5.28 7.07
N GLY A 146 -4.13 6.11 7.13
CA GLY A 146 -4.95 6.30 8.34
C GLY A 146 -4.42 7.37 9.30
N THR A 147 -3.36 8.10 8.92
CA THR A 147 -2.85 9.23 9.71
C THR A 147 -3.89 10.35 9.82
N ILE A 148 -4.72 10.53 8.81
CA ILE A 148 -5.79 11.53 8.78
C ILE A 148 -7.13 10.80 8.72
N THR A 149 -8.03 11.14 9.63
CA THR A 149 -9.39 10.61 9.68
C THR A 149 -10.39 11.71 9.40
N LEU A 150 -11.27 11.48 8.43
CA LEU A 150 -12.37 12.38 8.09
C LEU A 150 -13.70 11.66 8.29
N THR A 151 -14.66 12.32 8.93
CA THR A 151 -16.04 11.84 9.01
C THR A 151 -16.88 12.55 7.98
N VAL A 152 -17.61 11.79 7.15
CA VAL A 152 -18.54 12.34 6.15
C VAL A 152 -19.72 12.99 6.86
N LEU A 153 -19.95 14.26 6.57
CA LEU A 153 -21.09 15.03 7.08
C LEU A 153 -22.25 15.04 6.09
N SER A 154 -21.94 15.25 4.81
CA SER A 154 -22.94 15.27 3.73
C SER A 154 -22.32 15.00 2.37
N CYS A 155 -23.13 14.50 1.43
CA CYS A 155 -22.73 14.23 0.05
C CYS A 155 -23.64 15.02 -0.89
N ASP A 156 -23.05 15.66 -1.90
CA ASP A 156 -23.76 16.42 -2.93
C ASP A 156 -23.39 15.86 -4.32
N PRO A 157 -24.15 14.87 -4.83
CA PRO A 157 -23.88 14.26 -6.13
C PRO A 157 -23.96 15.24 -7.32
N PRO A 158 -24.92 16.19 -7.39
CA PRO A 158 -24.93 17.23 -8.43
C PRO A 158 -23.64 18.04 -8.55
N SER A 159 -23.03 18.45 -7.43
CA SER A 159 -21.76 19.19 -7.45
C SER A 159 -20.53 18.28 -7.47
N GLY A 160 -20.70 16.98 -7.21
CA GLY A 160 -19.58 16.04 -7.14
C GLY A 160 -18.71 16.22 -5.90
N THR A 161 -19.28 16.76 -4.80
CA THR A 161 -18.56 17.06 -3.56
C THR A 161 -19.08 16.32 -2.33
N VAL A 162 -18.21 16.14 -1.35
CA VAL A 162 -18.52 15.54 -0.03
C VAL A 162 -17.99 16.47 1.05
N ARG A 163 -18.84 16.94 1.96
CA ARG A 163 -18.37 17.67 3.14
C ARG A 163 -17.99 16.69 4.23
N CYS A 164 -16.81 16.90 4.81
CA CYS A 164 -16.27 16.09 5.88
C CYS A 164 -15.81 16.94 7.05
N ARG A 165 -15.72 16.34 8.22
CA ARG A 165 -15.05 16.92 9.40
C ARG A 165 -13.75 16.17 9.66
N CYS A 166 -12.68 16.91 9.94
CA CYS A 166 -11.42 16.32 10.40
C CYS A 166 -11.55 15.85 11.85
N GLU A 167 -11.25 14.58 12.12
CA GLU A 167 -11.30 14.01 13.48
C GLU A 167 -9.96 14.12 14.22
N ASN A 168 -8.89 14.54 13.54
CA ASN A 168 -7.59 14.74 14.16
C ASN A 168 -6.76 15.80 13.42
N THR A 169 -5.79 16.39 14.12
CA THR A 169 -4.84 17.35 13.54
C THR A 169 -3.68 16.60 12.88
N ALA A 170 -3.45 16.83 11.58
CA ALA A 170 -2.37 16.17 10.82
C ALA A 170 -2.03 16.92 9.52
N THR A 171 -0.84 16.65 8.98
CA THR A 171 -0.38 17.26 7.72
C THR A 171 -0.71 16.36 6.53
N LEU A 172 -1.44 16.90 5.56
CA LEU A 172 -1.73 16.21 4.30
C LEU A 172 -0.73 16.63 3.23
N GLY A 173 -0.06 15.65 2.62
CA GLY A 173 0.73 15.86 1.40
C GLY A 173 -0.05 15.47 0.13
N GLU A 174 0.60 15.58 -1.02
CA GLU A 174 -0.01 15.23 -2.30
C GLU A 174 -0.13 13.70 -2.49
N ARG A 175 -1.16 13.29 -3.25
CA ARG A 175 -1.31 11.93 -3.78
C ARG A 175 -1.21 10.81 -2.74
N LYS A 176 -1.67 11.08 -1.52
CA LYS A 176 -1.73 10.12 -0.42
C LYS A 176 -2.82 9.10 -0.69
N ASN A 177 -2.61 7.88 -0.22
CA ASN A 177 -3.61 6.82 -0.32
C ASN A 177 -4.83 7.15 0.53
N VAL A 178 -5.98 6.66 0.08
CA VAL A 178 -7.27 6.81 0.74
C VAL A 178 -7.94 5.45 0.88
N ASN A 179 -8.44 5.15 2.07
CA ASN A 179 -9.22 3.96 2.37
C ASN A 179 -10.63 4.38 2.85
N LEU A 180 -11.64 3.59 2.49
CA LEU A 180 -13.05 3.83 2.83
C LEU A 180 -13.62 2.62 3.62
N PRO A 181 -13.39 2.54 4.93
CA PRO A 181 -13.90 1.44 5.76
C PRO A 181 -15.42 1.28 5.65
N GLY A 182 -15.90 0.06 5.43
CA GLY A 182 -17.32 -0.25 5.35
C GLY A 182 -18.01 0.18 4.04
N VAL A 183 -17.26 0.68 3.06
CA VAL A 183 -17.77 1.08 1.74
C VAL A 183 -17.28 0.09 0.68
N VAL A 184 -18.19 -0.40 -0.15
CA VAL A 184 -17.84 -1.25 -1.29
C VAL A 184 -17.32 -0.37 -2.41
N VAL A 185 -16.01 -0.41 -2.65
CA VAL A 185 -15.36 0.37 -3.70
C VAL A 185 -15.49 -0.36 -5.04
N ASP A 186 -16.31 0.19 -5.93
CA ASP A 186 -16.46 -0.31 -7.31
C ASP A 186 -15.40 0.31 -8.22
N LEU A 187 -14.15 -0.14 -8.02
CA LEU A 187 -13.05 0.11 -8.94
C LEU A 187 -12.71 -1.16 -9.71
N PRO A 188 -12.40 -1.06 -11.02
CA PRO A 188 -12.01 -2.22 -11.81
C PRO A 188 -10.73 -2.83 -11.23
N THR A 189 -10.84 -4.06 -10.75
CA THR A 189 -9.75 -4.83 -10.15
C THR A 189 -8.60 -5.07 -11.14
N LEU A 190 -8.92 -5.17 -12.43
CA LEU A 190 -7.97 -5.29 -13.55
C LEU A 190 -7.93 -3.99 -14.37
N THR A 191 -7.00 -3.11 -14.05
CA THR A 191 -6.75 -1.91 -14.88
C THR A 191 -6.00 -2.27 -16.17
N ARG A 192 -6.06 -1.42 -17.21
CA ARG A 192 -5.31 -1.62 -18.48
C ARG A 192 -3.81 -1.80 -18.25
N ARG A 193 -3.26 -1.22 -17.17
CA ARG A 193 -1.86 -1.39 -16.78
C ARG A 193 -1.57 -2.81 -16.31
N ILE A 194 -2.50 -3.45 -15.60
CA ILE A 194 -2.38 -4.85 -15.18
C ILE A 194 -2.54 -5.80 -16.39
N LYS A 195 -3.42 -5.48 -17.34
CA LYS A 195 -3.57 -6.27 -18.58
C LYS A 195 -2.31 -6.32 -19.46
N LYS A 196 -1.35 -5.41 -19.30
CA LYS A 196 -0.05 -5.43 -20.03
C LYS A 196 1.01 -6.29 -19.33
N ILE A 197 0.74 -6.73 -18.10
CA ILE A 197 1.65 -7.57 -17.30
C ILE A 197 1.40 -9.06 -17.61
N TYR A 198 0.15 -9.41 -17.90
CA TYR A 198 -0.22 -10.70 -18.51
C TYR A 198 0.11 -10.70 -20.00
#